data_AF-A0A2D9RK93-F1
#
_entry.id   AF-A0A2D9RK93-F1
#
_cell.length_a   1.000
_cell.length_b   1.000
_cell.length_c   1.000
_cell.angle_alpha   90.00
_cell.angle_beta   90.00
_cell.angle_gamma   90.00
#
_symmetry.space_group_name_H-M   'P 1'
#
loop_
_entity.id
_entity.type
_entity.pdbx_description
1 polymer ?
#
loop_
_entity_poly.entity_id
_entity_poly.type
_entity_poly.pdbx_seq_one_letter_code
_entity_poly.pdbx_strand_id
1 'polypeptide(L)'
;MQTYSCPACQATVFFRNLICTCGAELAYDPEADVFLTGANYCSNRQQIGCNWIAEDADGHCRSCRMTEVVPDTFHDANLDLWSEAEFSKRWVLTNLARWGWFRASDTGSRPRFHLLAEKTSRGKNVVMMGHAEGLITINVTEADPVEREKRRDQMDERLRTMIAHFRHEIAHFLFIRLAEDKKFLSAFRDLFGDETQDYGAALDAYYANGAPDGFQQTFVTRYASSHPHEDWAETCAHMLHLTDILDSAASTGLQLDGIPRKSYDAYKEPEGEALMTQSLEFGVALNHVNRSMGLQDIYPFVISPNVRKKLIFAHGYLSGNKSNQGAKSQTGFRLFR
;
A
#
# COMPACT_ATOMS: atom_id res chain seq x y z
N MET A 1 -5.31 -4.61 8.91
CA MET A 1 -5.74 -5.84 8.24
C MET A 1 -6.88 -6.46 9.02
N GLN A 2 -8.02 -6.69 8.37
CA GLN A 2 -9.15 -7.36 9.01
C GLN A 2 -8.91 -8.87 9.11
N THR A 3 -9.41 -9.46 10.20
CA THR A 3 -9.67 -10.90 10.28
C THR A 3 -11.10 -11.15 9.86
N TYR A 4 -11.35 -12.22 9.12
CA TYR A 4 -12.66 -12.54 8.57
C TYR A 4 -13.25 -13.77 9.27
N SER A 5 -14.53 -14.02 9.05
CA SER A 5 -15.23 -15.21 9.53
C SER A 5 -15.64 -16.10 8.36
N CYS A 6 -15.42 -17.41 8.50
CA CYS A 6 -15.93 -18.38 7.55
C CYS A 6 -17.47 -18.36 7.56
N PRO A 7 -18.14 -18.20 6.42
CA PRO A 7 -19.60 -18.16 6.38
C PRO A 7 -20.25 -19.50 6.76
N ALA A 8 -19.54 -20.62 6.61
CA ALA A 8 -20.07 -21.96 6.92
C ALA A 8 -19.98 -22.34 8.41
N CYS A 9 -18.90 -21.97 9.11
CA CYS A 9 -18.67 -22.42 10.50
C CYS A 9 -18.28 -21.30 11.47
N GLN A 10 -18.21 -20.05 11.02
CA GLN A 10 -17.83 -18.86 11.81
C GLN A 10 -16.41 -18.88 12.40
N ALA A 11 -15.57 -19.86 12.04
CA ALA A 11 -14.16 -19.86 12.41
C ALA A 11 -13.43 -18.67 11.79
N THR A 12 -12.46 -18.12 12.51
CA THR A 12 -11.58 -17.07 12.01
C THR A 12 -10.81 -17.56 10.79
N VAL A 13 -10.83 -16.76 9.72
CA VAL A 13 -10.06 -16.96 8.51
C VAL A 13 -9.34 -15.67 8.15
N PHE A 14 -8.17 -15.81 7.54
CA PHE A 14 -7.33 -14.71 7.10
C PHE A 14 -7.55 -14.49 5.61
N PHE A 15 -7.23 -13.27 5.14
CA PHE A 15 -7.46 -12.85 3.77
C PHE A 15 -6.80 -13.71 2.70
N ARG A 16 -5.78 -14.52 3.02
CA ARG A 16 -5.15 -15.44 2.07
C ARG A 16 -5.86 -16.79 1.97
N ASN A 17 -6.75 -17.13 2.91
CA ASN A 17 -7.36 -18.45 2.94
C ASN A 17 -8.21 -18.71 1.69
N LEU A 18 -7.98 -19.90 1.09
CA LEU A 18 -8.81 -20.48 0.04
C LEU A 18 -9.82 -21.47 0.60
N ILE A 19 -9.50 -22.08 1.74
CA ILE A 19 -10.27 -23.14 2.39
C ILE A 19 -10.25 -22.87 3.89
N CYS A 20 -11.39 -23.04 4.55
CA CYS A 20 -11.52 -23.00 6.00
C CYS A 20 -11.13 -24.35 6.63
N THR A 21 -10.78 -24.35 7.92
CA THR A 21 -10.52 -25.59 8.68
C THR A 21 -11.70 -26.56 8.72
N CYS A 22 -12.93 -26.10 8.47
CA CYS A 22 -14.11 -26.97 8.32
C CYS A 22 -14.25 -27.63 6.94
N GLY A 23 -13.32 -27.37 6.01
CA GLY A 23 -13.34 -27.88 4.64
C GLY A 23 -14.10 -27.01 3.64
N ALA A 24 -14.78 -25.95 4.09
CA ALA A 24 -15.48 -25.04 3.19
C ALA A 24 -14.49 -24.26 2.31
N GLU A 25 -14.70 -24.30 1.00
CA GLU A 25 -13.97 -23.46 0.06
C GLU A 25 -14.50 -22.01 0.12
N LEU A 26 -13.57 -21.07 0.15
CA LEU A 26 -13.83 -19.65 0.39
C LEU A 26 -13.58 -18.84 -0.87
N ALA A 27 -14.49 -17.92 -1.19
CA ALA A 27 -14.31 -16.84 -2.16
C ALA A 27 -14.46 -15.48 -1.48
N TYR A 28 -13.53 -14.56 -1.69
CA TYR A 28 -13.60 -13.22 -1.15
C TYR A 28 -14.39 -12.31 -2.10
N ASP A 29 -15.39 -11.61 -1.57
CA ASP A 29 -16.14 -10.56 -2.26
C ASP A 29 -15.54 -9.19 -1.91
N PRO A 30 -14.85 -8.51 -2.86
CA PRO A 30 -14.25 -7.20 -2.60
C PRO A 30 -15.25 -6.07 -2.44
N GLU A 31 -16.51 -6.26 -2.83
CA GLU A 31 -17.55 -5.25 -2.67
C GLU A 31 -18.20 -5.31 -1.29
N ALA A 32 -18.45 -6.52 -0.81
CA ALA A 32 -19.05 -6.75 0.51
C ALA A 32 -18.00 -6.86 1.64
N ASP A 33 -16.71 -6.99 1.33
CA ASP A 33 -15.61 -7.18 2.30
C ASP A 33 -15.83 -8.41 3.20
N VAL A 34 -16.20 -9.54 2.58
CA VAL A 34 -16.50 -10.81 3.27
C VAL A 34 -16.05 -12.03 2.46
N PHE A 35 -15.93 -13.18 3.14
CA PHE A 35 -15.83 -14.47 2.48
C PHE A 35 -17.23 -15.09 2.24
N LEU A 36 -17.37 -15.72 1.08
CA LEU A 36 -18.53 -16.46 0.60
C LEU A 36 -18.16 -17.93 0.38
N THR A 37 -19.16 -18.80 0.35
CA THR A 37 -19.06 -20.21 -0.06
C THR A 37 -19.94 -20.47 -1.27
N GLY A 38 -19.51 -21.31 -2.20
CA GLY A 38 -20.29 -21.67 -3.39
C GLY A 38 -20.42 -20.58 -4.45
N ALA A 39 -19.57 -19.54 -4.38
CA ALA A 39 -19.47 -18.50 -5.40
C ALA A 39 -18.55 -18.95 -6.55
N ASN A 40 -18.72 -18.34 -7.72
CA ASN A 40 -17.78 -18.53 -8.84
C ASN A 40 -16.45 -17.85 -8.51
N TYR A 41 -15.37 -18.62 -8.54
CA TYR A 41 -14.03 -18.10 -8.28
C TYR A 41 -13.40 -17.49 -9.52
N CYS A 42 -12.41 -16.63 -9.29
CA CYS A 42 -11.51 -16.16 -10.33
C CYS A 42 -10.88 -17.34 -11.10
N SER A 43 -10.82 -17.27 -12.44
CA SER A 43 -10.15 -18.23 -13.33
C SER A 43 -8.69 -18.45 -12.96
N ASN A 44 -8.04 -17.44 -12.36
CA ASN A 44 -6.66 -17.52 -11.88
C ASN A 44 -6.52 -18.26 -10.52
N ARG A 45 -7.60 -18.79 -9.92
CA ARG A 45 -7.54 -19.51 -8.64
C ARG A 45 -6.62 -20.71 -8.68
N GLN A 46 -6.69 -21.52 -9.74
CA GLN A 46 -5.87 -22.74 -9.85
C GLN A 46 -4.39 -22.43 -10.02
N GLN A 47 -4.05 -21.37 -10.77
CA GLN A 47 -2.67 -21.03 -11.09
C GLN A 47 -1.98 -20.30 -9.94
N ILE A 48 -2.65 -19.32 -9.33
CA ILE A 48 -2.01 -18.41 -8.37
C ILE A 48 -2.71 -18.34 -7.01
N GLY A 49 -3.66 -19.24 -6.73
CA GLY A 49 -4.41 -19.19 -5.48
C GLY A 49 -5.22 -17.90 -5.32
N CYS A 50 -5.71 -17.31 -6.43
CA CYS A 50 -6.61 -16.16 -6.35
C CYS A 50 -7.90 -16.56 -5.62
N ASN A 51 -8.18 -15.89 -4.50
CA ASN A 51 -9.32 -16.20 -3.67
C ASN A 51 -10.53 -15.30 -3.93
N TRP A 52 -10.47 -14.33 -4.85
CA TRP A 52 -11.60 -13.43 -5.12
C TRP A 52 -12.65 -14.08 -6.02
N ILE A 53 -13.90 -13.61 -5.90
CA ILE A 53 -15.00 -13.97 -6.81
C ILE A 53 -14.75 -13.46 -8.24
N ALA A 54 -15.24 -14.20 -9.23
CA ALA A 54 -15.28 -13.75 -10.62
C ALA A 54 -16.33 -12.63 -10.80
N GLU A 55 -16.03 -11.64 -11.63
CA GLU A 55 -16.93 -10.51 -11.92
C GLU A 55 -17.27 -10.36 -13.42
N ASP A 56 -16.63 -11.12 -14.32
CA ASP A 56 -16.88 -11.07 -15.76
C ASP A 56 -17.16 -12.46 -16.36
N ALA A 57 -17.51 -12.45 -17.66
CA ALA A 57 -17.86 -13.67 -18.39
C ALA A 57 -16.65 -14.60 -18.59
N ASP A 58 -15.44 -14.06 -18.60
CA ASP A 58 -14.18 -14.80 -18.72
C ASP A 58 -13.73 -15.39 -17.36
N GLY A 59 -14.50 -15.14 -16.31
CA GLY A 59 -14.29 -15.66 -14.97
C GLY A 59 -13.21 -14.92 -14.18
N HIS A 60 -12.76 -13.73 -14.59
CA HIS A 60 -11.74 -12.97 -13.87
C HIS A 60 -12.34 -12.11 -12.76
N CYS A 61 -11.63 -12.02 -11.63
CA CYS A 61 -11.98 -11.08 -10.55
C CYS A 61 -11.53 -9.66 -10.89
N ARG A 62 -12.09 -8.68 -10.17
CA ARG A 62 -11.75 -7.25 -10.30
C ARG A 62 -10.26 -6.96 -10.35
N SER A 63 -9.48 -7.59 -9.47
CA SER A 63 -8.04 -7.38 -9.38
C SER A 63 -7.30 -7.97 -10.59
N CYS A 64 -7.58 -9.22 -10.96
CA CYS A 64 -6.92 -9.86 -12.11
C CYS A 64 -7.27 -9.17 -13.44
N ARG A 65 -8.46 -8.58 -13.57
CA ARG A 65 -8.85 -7.77 -14.74
C ARG A 65 -8.02 -6.50 -14.91
N MET A 66 -7.38 -6.01 -13.85
CA MET A 66 -6.46 -4.88 -13.94
C MET A 66 -5.07 -5.30 -14.46
N THR A 67 -4.76 -6.61 -14.55
CA THR A 67 -3.47 -7.08 -15.08
C THR A 67 -3.58 -7.38 -16.57
N GLU A 68 -2.94 -6.54 -17.38
CA GLU A 68 -2.90 -6.71 -18.84
C GLU A 68 -1.80 -7.69 -19.27
N VAL A 69 -0.70 -7.72 -18.52
CA VAL A 69 0.43 -8.64 -18.76
C VAL A 69 0.77 -9.37 -17.47
N VAL A 70 0.70 -10.70 -17.52
CA VAL A 70 1.18 -11.61 -16.47
C VAL A 70 2.65 -11.99 -16.74
N PRO A 71 3.44 -12.36 -15.72
CA PRO A 71 4.83 -12.73 -15.94
C PRO A 71 4.90 -14.02 -16.75
N ASP A 72 6.01 -14.20 -17.49
CA ASP A 72 6.28 -15.44 -18.21
C ASP A 72 6.33 -16.62 -17.23
N THR A 73 5.36 -17.54 -17.32
CA THR A 73 5.23 -18.67 -16.39
C THR A 73 6.05 -19.89 -16.79
N PHE A 74 6.88 -19.81 -17.84
CA PHE A 74 7.75 -20.92 -18.28
C PHE A 74 8.70 -21.40 -17.18
N HIS A 75 9.17 -20.48 -16.34
CA HIS A 75 9.94 -20.83 -15.14
C HIS A 75 8.98 -21.00 -13.97
N ASP A 76 8.89 -22.19 -13.37
CA ASP A 76 7.95 -22.52 -12.29
C ASP A 76 7.98 -21.49 -11.14
N ALA A 77 9.17 -20.96 -10.80
CA ALA A 77 9.33 -19.94 -9.77
C ALA A 77 8.53 -18.65 -10.07
N ASN A 78 8.31 -18.29 -11.34
CA ASN A 78 7.56 -17.09 -11.71
C ASN A 78 6.06 -17.22 -11.37
N LEU A 79 5.54 -18.45 -11.26
CA LEU A 79 4.16 -18.67 -10.83
C LEU A 79 3.96 -18.26 -9.36
N ASP A 80 4.91 -18.63 -8.49
CA ASP A 80 4.90 -18.23 -7.08
C ASP A 80 5.06 -16.71 -6.92
N LEU A 81 5.99 -16.12 -7.69
CA LEU A 81 6.18 -14.66 -7.72
C LEU A 81 4.92 -13.93 -8.20
N TRP A 82 4.25 -14.47 -9.22
CA TRP A 82 2.96 -13.95 -9.69
C TRP A 82 1.89 -14.03 -8.61
N SER A 83 1.77 -15.17 -7.94
CA SER A 83 0.82 -15.37 -6.84
C SER A 83 1.01 -14.35 -5.72
N GLU A 84 2.25 -14.12 -5.29
CA GLU A 84 2.54 -13.18 -4.22
C GLU A 84 2.35 -11.71 -4.64
N ALA A 85 2.70 -11.37 -5.88
CA ALA A 85 2.45 -10.04 -6.43
C ALA A 85 0.96 -9.75 -6.51
N GLU A 86 0.17 -10.67 -7.07
CA GLU A 86 -1.29 -10.52 -7.16
C GLU A 86 -1.97 -10.52 -5.79
N PHE A 87 -1.45 -11.29 -4.81
CA PHE A 87 -1.92 -11.20 -3.43
C PHE A 87 -1.69 -9.81 -2.84
N SER A 88 -0.46 -9.30 -2.98
CA SER A 88 -0.09 -7.96 -2.48
C SER A 88 -0.93 -6.87 -3.14
N LYS A 89 -1.19 -6.99 -4.44
CA LYS A 89 -2.09 -6.09 -5.18
C LYS A 89 -3.51 -6.13 -4.60
N ARG A 90 -4.10 -7.33 -4.44
CA ARG A 90 -5.45 -7.51 -3.85
C ARG A 90 -5.54 -6.90 -2.46
N TRP A 91 -4.49 -7.04 -1.65
CA TRP A 91 -4.43 -6.42 -0.33
C TRP A 91 -4.56 -4.90 -0.40
N VAL A 92 -3.76 -4.26 -1.25
CA VAL A 92 -3.78 -2.80 -1.41
C VAL A 92 -5.14 -2.33 -1.98
N LEU A 93 -5.70 -3.07 -2.94
CA LEU A 93 -7.01 -2.74 -3.51
C LEU A 93 -8.14 -2.86 -2.50
N THR A 94 -8.19 -3.91 -1.68
CA THR A 94 -9.19 -4.06 -0.60
C THR A 94 -9.12 -2.91 0.39
N ASN A 95 -7.92 -2.53 0.79
CA ASN A 95 -7.70 -1.40 1.70
C ASN A 95 -8.22 -0.09 1.11
N LEU A 96 -7.84 0.23 -0.13
CA LEU A 96 -8.31 1.44 -0.80
C LEU A 96 -9.83 1.43 -1.04
N ALA A 97 -10.43 0.25 -1.25
CA ALA A 97 -11.87 0.10 -1.36
C ALA A 97 -12.63 0.51 -0.09
N ARG A 98 -12.00 0.45 1.09
CA ARG A 98 -12.61 0.96 2.34
C ARG A 98 -12.76 2.48 2.35
N TRP A 99 -12.00 3.19 1.52
CA TRP A 99 -12.17 4.62 1.22
C TRP A 99 -12.95 4.87 -0.07
N GLY A 100 -13.54 3.84 -0.66
CA GLY A 100 -14.41 3.93 -1.83
C GLY A 100 -13.69 3.79 -3.18
N TRP A 101 -12.36 3.72 -3.22
CA TRP A 101 -11.62 3.56 -4.47
C TRP A 101 -11.83 2.18 -5.08
N PHE A 102 -11.98 2.13 -6.40
CA PHE A 102 -12.09 0.89 -7.18
C PHE A 102 -13.26 -0.03 -6.77
N ARG A 103 -14.21 0.50 -5.98
CA ARG A 103 -15.52 -0.14 -5.76
C ARG A 103 -16.33 -0.15 -7.05
N ALA A 104 -17.43 -0.92 -7.08
CA ALA A 104 -18.37 -0.85 -8.20
C ALA A 104 -18.97 0.55 -8.37
N SER A 105 -19.14 1.29 -7.27
CA SER A 105 -19.60 2.68 -7.25
C SER A 105 -18.57 3.69 -7.75
N ASP A 106 -17.28 3.33 -7.79
CA ASP A 106 -16.23 4.17 -8.36
C ASP A 106 -16.17 3.99 -9.88
N THR A 107 -16.72 4.98 -10.59
CA THR A 107 -16.82 4.99 -12.05
C THR A 107 -15.58 5.56 -12.73
N GLY A 108 -14.58 6.00 -11.96
CA GLY A 108 -13.33 6.51 -12.52
C GLY A 108 -12.50 5.44 -13.22
N SER A 109 -11.42 5.89 -13.86
CA SER A 109 -10.43 4.97 -14.43
C SER A 109 -9.83 4.05 -13.35
N ARG A 110 -9.37 2.88 -13.80
CA ARG A 110 -8.66 1.89 -12.97
C ARG A 110 -7.20 1.81 -13.42
N PRO A 111 -6.26 1.55 -12.50
CA PRO A 111 -4.87 1.27 -12.89
C PRO A 111 -4.82 0.00 -13.74
N ARG A 112 -3.88 -0.01 -14.68
CA ARG A 112 -3.53 -1.19 -15.49
C ARG A 112 -2.17 -1.69 -15.06
N PHE A 113 -1.96 -2.99 -15.02
CA PHE A 113 -0.72 -3.60 -14.51
C PHE A 113 -0.03 -4.46 -15.55
N HIS A 114 1.27 -4.23 -15.71
CA HIS A 114 2.21 -5.17 -16.28
C HIS A 114 3.03 -5.81 -15.14
N LEU A 115 2.78 -7.08 -14.89
CA LEU A 115 3.54 -7.88 -13.94
C LEU A 115 4.61 -8.63 -14.72
N LEU A 116 5.87 -8.25 -14.56
CA LEU A 116 6.98 -8.76 -15.38
C LEU A 116 8.02 -9.47 -14.52
N ALA A 117 8.56 -10.58 -15.02
CA ALA A 117 9.66 -11.31 -14.40
C ALA A 117 10.98 -11.03 -15.13
N GLU A 118 12.10 -11.05 -14.39
CA GLU A 118 13.44 -10.88 -14.98
C GLU A 118 13.94 -12.15 -15.68
N LYS A 119 13.46 -13.33 -15.30
CA LYS A 119 13.81 -14.59 -15.96
C LYS A 119 12.65 -15.01 -16.83
N THR A 120 12.85 -15.04 -18.15
CA THR A 120 11.81 -15.40 -19.13
C THR A 120 12.26 -16.59 -19.98
N SER A 121 11.33 -17.16 -20.73
CA SER A 121 11.60 -18.17 -21.78
C SER A 121 12.56 -17.66 -22.86
N ARG A 122 12.65 -16.33 -23.04
CA ARG A 122 13.55 -15.66 -24.00
C ARG A 122 14.90 -15.25 -23.40
N GLY A 123 15.15 -15.59 -22.14
CA GLY A 123 16.35 -15.21 -21.41
C GLY A 123 16.09 -14.16 -20.33
N LYS A 124 17.16 -13.48 -19.90
CA LYS A 124 17.08 -12.46 -18.85
C LYS A 124 16.55 -11.14 -19.41
N ASN A 125 15.59 -10.54 -18.71
CA ASN A 125 15.02 -9.24 -18.98
C ASN A 125 15.37 -8.26 -17.85
N VAL A 126 15.57 -6.98 -18.19
CA VAL A 126 15.70 -5.91 -17.19
C VAL A 126 14.32 -5.28 -17.05
N VAL A 127 13.74 -5.40 -15.86
CA VAL A 127 12.42 -4.84 -15.58
C VAL A 127 12.59 -3.58 -14.74
N MET A 128 12.32 -2.44 -15.36
CA MET A 128 12.17 -1.17 -14.64
C MET A 128 10.74 -1.06 -14.13
N MET A 129 10.59 -0.81 -12.84
CA MET A 129 9.32 -0.49 -12.23
C MET A 129 8.97 0.98 -12.49
N GLY A 130 7.69 1.30 -12.40
CA GLY A 130 7.22 2.66 -12.52
C GLY A 130 5.81 2.73 -13.09
N HIS A 131 5.39 3.96 -13.38
CA HIS A 131 4.06 4.26 -13.88
C HIS A 131 4.12 5.18 -15.11
N ALA A 132 3.20 5.01 -16.04
CA ALA A 132 3.01 5.92 -17.17
C ALA A 132 1.54 5.93 -17.58
N GLU A 133 0.88 7.09 -17.53
CA GLU A 133 -0.51 7.26 -18.01
C GLU A 133 -1.49 6.21 -17.45
N GLY A 134 -1.29 5.86 -16.17
CA GLY A 134 -2.07 4.87 -15.43
C GLY A 134 -1.78 3.40 -15.74
N LEU A 135 -0.78 3.11 -16.57
CA LEU A 135 -0.12 1.80 -16.63
C LEU A 135 0.96 1.75 -15.54
N ILE A 136 0.93 0.71 -14.70
CA ILE A 136 1.88 0.43 -13.63
C ILE A 136 2.66 -0.83 -14.01
N THR A 137 3.99 -0.75 -13.98
CA THR A 137 4.88 -1.89 -14.18
C THR A 137 5.47 -2.35 -12.87
N ILE A 138 5.27 -3.62 -12.51
CA ILE A 138 5.81 -4.24 -11.30
C ILE A 138 6.76 -5.37 -11.70
N ASN A 139 7.96 -5.35 -11.13
CA ASN A 139 8.89 -6.48 -11.23
C ASN A 139 8.49 -7.53 -10.19
N VAL A 140 7.93 -8.66 -10.62
CA VAL A 140 7.48 -9.72 -9.70
C VAL A 140 8.64 -10.40 -8.97
N THR A 141 9.87 -10.24 -9.45
CA THR A 141 11.09 -10.73 -8.77
C THR A 141 11.24 -10.13 -7.36
N GLU A 142 10.66 -8.96 -7.10
CA GLU A 142 10.60 -8.35 -5.76
C GLU A 142 9.79 -9.16 -4.74
N ALA A 143 8.99 -10.13 -5.19
CA ALA A 143 8.30 -11.05 -4.30
C ALA A 143 9.25 -12.10 -3.69
N ASP A 144 10.39 -12.39 -4.32
CA ASP A 144 11.40 -13.32 -3.80
C ASP A 144 12.06 -12.71 -2.54
N PRO A 145 11.95 -13.36 -1.37
CA PRO A 145 12.59 -12.88 -0.15
C PRO A 145 14.10 -12.68 -0.28
N VAL A 146 14.81 -13.54 -1.03
CA VAL A 146 16.27 -13.47 -1.17
C VAL A 146 16.67 -12.27 -2.01
N GLU A 147 16.07 -12.10 -3.18
CA GLU A 147 16.36 -10.95 -4.05
C GLU A 147 15.92 -9.64 -3.40
N ARG A 148 14.79 -9.65 -2.68
CA ARG A 148 14.32 -8.47 -1.95
C ARG A 148 15.28 -8.05 -0.86
N GLU A 149 15.76 -8.98 -0.04
CA GLU A 149 16.77 -8.70 1.01
C GLU A 149 18.07 -8.17 0.42
N LYS A 150 18.52 -8.76 -0.69
CA LYS A 150 19.71 -8.30 -1.42
C LYS A 150 19.54 -6.88 -1.97
N ARG A 151 18.41 -6.56 -2.59
CA ARG A 151 18.13 -5.21 -3.12
C ARG A 151 17.96 -4.21 -2.00
N ARG A 152 17.32 -4.61 -0.90
CA ARG A 152 17.15 -3.80 0.30
C ARG A 152 18.49 -3.30 0.83
N ASP A 153 19.46 -4.19 0.94
CA ASP A 153 20.83 -3.87 1.36
C ASP A 153 21.55 -2.99 0.33
N GLN A 154 21.42 -3.30 -0.97
CA GLN A 154 22.06 -2.55 -2.04
C GLN A 154 21.53 -1.11 -2.20
N MET A 155 20.26 -0.88 -1.90
CA MET A 155 19.57 0.40 -2.10
C MET A 155 19.39 1.19 -0.79
N ASP A 156 19.87 0.69 0.35
CA ASP A 156 19.67 1.27 1.69
C ASP A 156 18.19 1.60 1.99
N GLU A 157 17.29 0.73 1.51
CA GLU A 157 15.85 0.90 1.69
C GLU A 157 15.37 0.14 2.91
N ARG A 158 14.77 0.80 3.91
CA ARG A 158 14.40 0.10 5.15
C ARG A 158 13.12 -0.74 5.04
N LEU A 159 12.24 -0.43 4.10
CA LEU A 159 10.92 -1.05 3.95
C LEU A 159 10.67 -1.45 2.49
N ARG A 160 11.39 -2.47 2.02
CA ARG A 160 11.15 -3.07 0.70
C ARG A 160 10.19 -4.24 0.84
N THR A 161 8.95 -4.09 0.37
CA THR A 161 7.94 -5.16 0.30
C THR A 161 7.08 -4.99 -0.94
N MET A 162 6.47 -6.07 -1.43
CA MET A 162 5.54 -6.00 -2.56
C MET A 162 4.35 -5.08 -2.27
N ILE A 163 3.83 -5.10 -1.03
CA ILE A 163 2.75 -4.21 -0.61
C ILE A 163 3.20 -2.73 -0.70
N ALA A 164 4.41 -2.40 -0.25
CA ALA A 164 4.95 -1.05 -0.34
C ALA A 164 5.04 -0.59 -1.80
N HIS A 165 5.58 -1.41 -2.70
CA HIS A 165 5.66 -1.08 -4.13
C HIS A 165 4.28 -0.87 -4.76
N PHE A 166 3.32 -1.75 -4.51
CA PHE A 166 1.96 -1.54 -5.03
C PHE A 166 1.33 -0.26 -4.52
N ARG A 167 1.55 0.10 -3.25
CA ARG A 167 1.03 1.37 -2.69
C ARG A 167 1.67 2.58 -3.33
N HIS A 168 2.99 2.56 -3.51
CA HIS A 168 3.75 3.62 -4.17
C HIS A 168 3.22 3.83 -5.60
N GLU A 169 3.19 2.79 -6.42
CA GLU A 169 2.75 2.91 -7.81
C GLU A 169 1.26 3.26 -7.96
N ILE A 170 0.40 2.71 -7.11
CA ILE A 170 -1.03 3.08 -7.11
C ILE A 170 -1.21 4.54 -6.64
N ALA A 171 -0.35 5.05 -5.74
CA ALA A 171 -0.43 6.45 -5.33
C ALA A 171 -0.13 7.41 -6.48
N HIS A 172 0.79 7.07 -7.39
CA HIS A 172 0.98 7.83 -8.64
C HIS A 172 -0.27 7.80 -9.53
N PHE A 173 -0.92 6.63 -9.68
CA PHE A 173 -2.18 6.56 -10.40
C PHE A 173 -3.28 7.43 -9.75
N LEU A 174 -3.40 7.40 -8.42
CA LEU A 174 -4.38 8.19 -7.69
C LEU A 174 -4.09 9.69 -7.81
N PHE A 175 -2.82 10.10 -7.89
CA PHE A 175 -2.44 11.48 -8.18
C PHE A 175 -3.06 11.95 -9.49
N ILE A 176 -2.97 11.16 -10.58
CA ILE A 176 -3.55 11.51 -11.89
C ILE A 176 -5.04 11.83 -11.75
N ARG A 177 -5.78 11.02 -11.00
CA ARG A 177 -7.22 11.23 -10.77
C ARG A 177 -7.50 12.46 -9.89
N LEU A 178 -6.73 12.65 -8.83
CA LEU A 178 -6.90 13.78 -7.91
C LEU A 178 -6.49 15.11 -8.55
N ALA A 179 -5.52 15.10 -9.45
CA ALA A 179 -5.01 16.25 -10.18
C ALA A 179 -6.07 16.92 -11.08
N GLU A 180 -7.17 16.23 -11.39
CA GLU A 180 -8.32 16.84 -12.07
C GLU A 180 -8.98 17.95 -11.22
N ASP A 181 -8.89 17.86 -9.88
CA ASP A 181 -9.33 18.93 -8.97
C ASP A 181 -8.22 19.97 -8.80
N LYS A 182 -8.41 21.16 -9.38
CA LYS A 182 -7.47 22.28 -9.25
C LYS A 182 -7.17 22.68 -7.81
N LYS A 183 -8.10 22.45 -6.86
CA LYS A 183 -7.87 22.72 -5.44
C LYS A 183 -6.85 21.74 -4.85
N PHE A 184 -6.90 20.47 -5.26
CA PHE A 184 -5.89 19.49 -4.90
C PHE A 184 -4.52 19.91 -5.44
N LEU A 185 -4.40 20.22 -6.73
CA LEU A 185 -3.11 20.61 -7.32
C LEU A 185 -2.48 21.84 -6.65
N SER A 186 -3.29 22.86 -6.33
CA SER A 186 -2.77 24.03 -5.61
C SER A 186 -2.22 23.66 -4.24
N ALA A 187 -3.00 22.93 -3.44
CA ALA A 187 -2.61 22.55 -2.09
C ALA A 187 -1.46 21.52 -2.09
N PHE A 188 -1.39 20.69 -3.14
CA PHE A 188 -0.28 19.78 -3.39
C PHE A 188 1.01 20.56 -3.59
N ARG A 189 1.03 21.53 -4.50
CA ARG A 189 2.24 22.34 -4.80
C ARG A 189 2.74 23.12 -3.60
N ASP A 190 1.82 23.64 -2.78
CA ASP A 190 2.16 24.32 -1.54
C ASP A 190 2.91 23.41 -0.54
N LEU A 191 2.70 22.09 -0.61
CA LEU A 191 3.21 21.14 0.39
C LEU A 191 4.33 20.23 -0.13
N PHE A 192 4.26 19.79 -1.38
CA PHE A 192 5.19 18.85 -2.02
C PHE A 192 6.14 19.53 -3.02
N GLY A 193 5.79 20.72 -3.52
CA GLY A 193 6.56 21.45 -4.53
C GLY A 193 6.01 21.27 -5.95
N ASP A 194 6.75 21.80 -6.93
CA ASP A 194 6.35 21.86 -8.34
C ASP A 194 6.56 20.51 -9.04
N GLU A 195 5.47 19.79 -9.29
CA GLU A 195 5.47 18.49 -9.96
C GLU A 195 5.70 18.57 -11.48
N THR A 196 5.72 19.78 -12.06
CA THR A 196 5.95 19.98 -13.50
C THR A 196 7.42 20.00 -13.89
N GLN A 197 8.31 19.89 -12.90
CA GLN A 197 9.74 19.69 -13.11
C GLN A 197 9.99 18.46 -13.99
N ASP A 198 11.04 18.51 -14.81
CA ASP A 198 11.38 17.38 -15.67
C ASP A 198 11.75 16.17 -14.81
N TYR A 199 10.89 15.16 -14.86
CA TYR A 199 10.99 13.98 -14.03
C TYR A 199 12.31 13.21 -14.24
N GLY A 200 12.73 13.06 -15.50
CA GLY A 200 13.96 12.34 -15.84
C GLY A 200 15.20 13.08 -15.32
N ALA A 201 15.28 14.39 -15.57
CA ALA A 201 16.38 15.22 -15.10
C ALA A 201 16.45 15.29 -13.57
N ALA A 202 15.30 15.30 -12.88
CA ALA A 202 15.24 15.27 -11.42
C ALA A 202 15.78 13.94 -10.85
N LEU A 203 15.39 12.81 -11.44
CA LEU A 203 15.91 11.49 -11.06
C LEU A 203 17.41 11.37 -11.36
N ASP A 204 17.89 11.83 -12.51
CA ASP A 204 19.32 11.84 -12.86
C ASP A 204 20.12 12.66 -11.83
N ALA A 205 19.61 13.83 -11.45
CA ALA A 205 20.23 14.66 -10.42
C ALA A 205 20.23 13.97 -9.05
N TYR A 206 19.15 13.26 -8.68
CA TYR A 206 19.09 12.50 -7.45
C TYR A 206 20.07 11.31 -7.45
N TYR A 207 20.18 10.54 -8.52
CA TYR A 207 21.13 9.43 -8.58
C TYR A 207 22.59 9.90 -8.59
N ALA A 208 22.86 11.11 -9.11
CA ALA A 208 24.20 11.71 -9.09
C ALA A 208 24.60 12.25 -7.70
N ASN A 209 23.65 12.83 -6.95
CA ASN A 209 23.96 13.60 -5.73
C ASN A 209 23.41 12.98 -4.44
N GLY A 210 22.44 12.07 -4.54
CA GLY A 210 21.67 11.53 -3.43
C GLY A 210 20.66 12.52 -2.84
N ALA A 211 20.05 12.10 -1.72
CA ALA A 211 19.16 12.97 -0.94
C ALA A 211 19.96 14.11 -0.27
N PRO A 212 19.36 15.31 -0.15
CA PRO A 212 20.00 16.44 0.51
C PRO A 212 20.24 16.17 2.01
N ASP A 213 21.24 16.86 2.58
CA ASP A 213 21.51 16.79 4.01
C ASP A 213 20.27 17.20 4.82
N GLY A 214 19.96 16.42 5.85
CA GLY A 214 18.78 16.65 6.69
C GLY A 214 17.44 16.35 6.00
N PHE A 215 17.41 15.56 4.92
CA PHE A 215 16.18 15.19 4.21
C PHE A 215 15.05 14.74 5.14
N GLN A 216 15.36 14.07 6.28
CA GLN A 216 14.36 13.58 7.24
C GLN A 216 13.50 14.69 7.84
N GLN A 217 13.93 15.96 7.76
CA GLN A 217 13.14 17.11 8.20
C GLN A 217 11.96 17.41 7.27
N THR A 218 11.99 16.92 6.03
CA THR A 218 11.00 17.26 4.99
C THR A 218 10.42 16.04 4.29
N PHE A 219 11.19 14.97 4.13
CA PHE A 219 10.85 13.78 3.34
C PHE A 219 10.89 12.53 4.22
N VAL A 220 9.94 11.61 4.00
CA VAL A 220 9.84 10.38 4.78
C VAL A 220 10.94 9.37 4.45
N THR A 221 11.38 9.35 3.19
CA THR A 221 12.51 8.54 2.70
C THR A 221 13.52 9.41 1.96
N ARG A 222 14.70 8.84 1.67
CA ARG A 222 15.69 9.47 0.80
C ARG A 222 15.12 9.66 -0.60
N TYR A 223 14.48 8.63 -1.13
CA TYR A 223 13.94 8.63 -2.48
C TYR A 223 12.79 9.64 -2.67
N ALA A 224 11.99 9.89 -1.63
CA ALA A 224 10.99 10.95 -1.64
C ALA A 224 11.56 12.35 -1.97
N SER A 225 12.85 12.62 -1.75
CA SER A 225 13.44 13.91 -2.11
C SER A 225 13.78 14.05 -3.61
N SER A 226 13.59 12.99 -4.41
CA SER A 226 14.01 12.96 -5.81
C SER A 226 13.08 13.76 -6.73
N HIS A 227 11.78 13.76 -6.48
CA HIS A 227 10.79 14.51 -7.25
C HIS A 227 9.47 14.66 -6.44
N PRO A 228 8.67 15.74 -6.60
CA PRO A 228 7.41 15.88 -5.85
C PRO A 228 6.40 14.74 -6.04
N HIS A 229 6.35 14.11 -7.22
CA HIS A 229 5.57 12.88 -7.42
C HIS A 229 6.06 11.71 -6.57
N GLU A 230 7.38 11.57 -6.36
CA GLU A 230 7.95 10.50 -5.52
C GLU A 230 7.68 10.77 -4.04
N ASP A 231 7.79 12.04 -3.62
CA ASP A 231 7.41 12.45 -2.27
C ASP A 231 5.95 12.13 -1.95
N TRP A 232 5.06 12.36 -2.92
CA TRP A 232 3.65 11.97 -2.81
C TRP A 232 3.47 10.47 -2.68
N ALA A 233 4.07 9.69 -3.59
CA ALA A 233 3.89 8.24 -3.62
C ALA A 233 4.42 7.58 -2.35
N GLU A 234 5.61 7.98 -1.89
CA GLU A 234 6.20 7.54 -0.63
C GLU A 234 5.33 7.97 0.56
N THR A 235 4.87 9.23 0.60
CA THR A 235 3.98 9.70 1.66
C THR A 235 2.70 8.87 1.72
N CYS A 236 2.05 8.59 0.58
CA CYS A 236 0.84 7.78 0.53
C CYS A 236 1.09 6.34 0.99
N ALA A 237 2.19 5.72 0.55
CA ALA A 237 2.57 4.37 0.95
C ALA A 237 2.77 4.30 2.48
N HIS A 238 3.51 5.26 3.05
CA HIS A 238 3.75 5.36 4.49
C HIS A 238 2.48 5.63 5.30
N MET A 239 1.62 6.53 4.84
CA MET A 239 0.31 6.78 5.46
C MET A 239 -0.51 5.49 5.49
N LEU A 240 -0.59 4.74 4.39
CA LEU A 240 -1.26 3.44 4.32
C LEU A 240 -0.60 2.39 5.23
N HIS A 241 0.73 2.43 5.46
CA HIS A 241 1.42 1.51 6.39
C HIS A 241 0.96 1.78 7.83
N LEU A 242 0.95 3.04 8.22
CA LEU A 242 0.51 3.47 9.54
C LEU A 242 -0.97 3.15 9.79
N THR A 243 -1.84 3.39 8.80
CA THR A 243 -3.26 3.01 8.86
C THR A 243 -3.43 1.51 9.04
N ASP A 244 -2.70 0.69 8.27
CA ASP A 244 -2.80 -0.77 8.33
C ASP A 244 -2.26 -1.39 9.62
N ILE A 245 -1.22 -0.80 10.21
CA ILE A 245 -0.69 -1.22 11.50
C ILE A 245 -1.78 -1.08 12.57
N LEU A 246 -2.42 0.09 12.64
CA LEU A 246 -3.54 0.31 13.57
C LEU A 246 -4.75 -0.55 13.26
N ASP A 247 -5.12 -0.69 11.98
CA ASP A 247 -6.26 -1.52 11.58
C ASP A 247 -6.04 -2.99 11.98
N SER A 248 -4.81 -3.49 11.87
CA SER A 248 -4.44 -4.86 12.29
C SER A 248 -4.46 -5.01 13.81
N ALA A 249 -4.00 -3.98 14.54
CA ALA A 249 -4.09 -3.97 15.99
C ALA A 249 -5.56 -4.01 16.46
N ALA A 250 -6.40 -3.16 15.86
CA ALA A 250 -7.82 -3.08 16.19
C ALA A 250 -8.58 -4.38 15.88
N SER A 251 -8.32 -5.00 14.72
CA SER A 251 -9.00 -6.24 14.30
C SER A 251 -8.66 -7.43 15.20
N THR A 252 -7.45 -7.47 15.74
CA THR A 252 -6.97 -8.55 16.61
C THR A 252 -7.18 -8.29 18.10
N GLY A 253 -7.63 -7.09 18.46
CA GLY A 253 -7.77 -6.66 19.86
C GLY A 253 -6.44 -6.39 20.55
N LEU A 254 -5.35 -6.23 19.80
CA LEU A 254 -4.06 -5.82 20.35
C LEU A 254 -4.13 -4.32 20.69
N GLN A 255 -3.85 -3.99 21.95
CA GLN A 255 -3.95 -2.63 22.48
C GLN A 255 -2.69 -2.25 23.27
N LEU A 256 -2.36 -0.97 23.22
CA LEU A 256 -1.37 -0.28 24.04
C LEU A 256 -2.12 0.81 24.83
N ASP A 257 -2.26 0.66 26.14
CA ASP A 257 -2.96 1.62 27.01
C ASP A 257 -4.36 2.04 26.50
N GLY A 258 -5.09 1.08 25.91
CA GLY A 258 -6.43 1.31 25.35
C GLY A 258 -6.46 1.85 23.92
N ILE A 259 -5.31 1.96 23.25
CA ILE A 259 -5.15 2.38 21.85
C ILE A 259 -4.74 1.18 20.97
N PRO A 260 -5.37 0.96 19.81
CA PRO A 260 -6.62 1.59 19.38
C PRO A 260 -7.79 1.15 20.28
N ARG A 261 -8.78 2.03 20.47
CA ARG A 261 -9.97 1.72 21.28
C ARG A 261 -10.72 0.49 20.75
N LYS A 262 -11.49 -0.17 21.63
CA LYS A 262 -12.34 -1.29 21.20
C LYS A 262 -13.28 -0.83 20.09
N SER A 263 -13.42 -1.64 19.03
CA SER A 263 -14.23 -1.30 17.84
C SER A 263 -13.74 -0.07 17.07
N TYR A 264 -12.48 0.34 17.24
CA TYR A 264 -11.84 1.31 16.37
C TYR A 264 -11.72 0.77 14.94
N ASP A 265 -11.91 1.65 13.96
CA ASP A 265 -11.79 1.34 12.55
C ASP A 265 -10.89 2.42 11.93
N ALA A 266 -9.63 2.08 11.65
CA ALA A 266 -8.63 3.02 11.19
C ALA A 266 -9.00 3.65 9.83
N TYR A 267 -9.74 2.93 9.00
CA TYR A 267 -10.21 3.44 7.70
C TYR A 267 -11.43 4.36 7.81
N LYS A 268 -12.07 4.44 8.99
CA LYS A 268 -13.16 5.36 9.29
C LYS A 268 -12.75 6.54 10.17
N GLU A 269 -11.48 6.65 10.55
CA GLU A 269 -10.98 7.80 11.32
C GLU A 269 -10.96 9.06 10.44
N PRO A 270 -11.78 10.09 10.72
CA PRO A 270 -11.77 11.31 9.92
C PRO A 270 -10.59 12.24 10.25
N GLU A 271 -10.01 12.13 11.45
CA GLU A 271 -8.97 13.04 11.92
C GLU A 271 -7.58 12.44 11.68
N GLY A 272 -6.92 12.90 10.60
CA GLY A 272 -5.59 12.41 10.25
C GLY A 272 -4.55 12.57 11.38
N GLU A 273 -4.66 13.63 12.18
CA GLU A 273 -3.77 13.82 13.35
C GLU A 273 -3.96 12.71 14.40
N ALA A 274 -5.20 12.28 14.64
CA ALA A 274 -5.49 11.20 15.58
C ALA A 274 -4.99 9.86 15.04
N LEU A 275 -5.14 9.61 13.73
CA LEU A 275 -4.62 8.41 13.08
C LEU A 275 -3.09 8.35 13.15
N MET A 276 -2.40 9.45 12.81
CA MET A 276 -0.94 9.52 12.82
C MET A 276 -0.36 9.40 14.23
N THR A 277 -1.01 10.02 15.23
CA THR A 277 -0.55 9.93 16.62
C THR A 277 -0.62 8.50 17.14
N GLN A 278 -1.79 7.86 17.03
CA GLN A 278 -1.99 6.48 17.49
C GLN A 278 -1.07 5.50 16.76
N SER A 279 -0.91 5.64 15.44
CA SER A 279 -0.12 4.69 14.65
C SER A 279 1.37 4.78 14.92
N LEU A 280 1.88 5.99 15.19
CA LEU A 280 3.29 6.18 15.53
C LEU A 280 3.62 5.70 16.94
N GLU A 281 2.75 5.95 17.92
CA GLU A 281 2.90 5.39 19.27
C GLU A 281 2.94 3.86 19.22
N PHE A 282 2.01 3.26 18.46
CA PHE A 282 1.96 1.82 18.26
C PHE A 282 3.19 1.29 17.51
N GLY A 283 3.65 2.00 16.47
CA GLY A 283 4.84 1.66 15.71
C GLY A 283 6.11 1.65 16.56
N VAL A 284 6.26 2.62 17.48
CA VAL A 284 7.38 2.65 18.43
C VAL A 284 7.35 1.45 19.37
N ALA A 285 6.19 1.10 19.92
CA ALA A 285 6.03 -0.07 20.77
C ALA A 285 6.36 -1.37 20.03
N LEU A 286 5.87 -1.52 18.80
CA LEU A 286 6.18 -2.68 17.95
C LEU A 286 7.66 -2.78 17.59
N ASN A 287 8.31 -1.66 17.29
CA ASN A 287 9.76 -1.63 17.07
C ASN A 287 10.52 -2.14 18.30
N HIS A 288 10.10 -1.74 19.51
CA HIS A 288 10.72 -2.22 20.74
C HIS A 288 10.56 -3.75 20.92
N VAL A 289 9.36 -4.28 20.66
CA VAL A 289 9.10 -5.73 20.67
C VAL A 289 9.98 -6.45 19.66
N ASN A 290 10.07 -5.96 18.42
CA ASN A 290 10.90 -6.57 17.37
C ASN A 290 12.39 -6.60 17.76
N ARG A 291 12.91 -5.49 18.28
CA ARG A 291 14.30 -5.42 18.76
C ARG A 291 14.58 -6.43 19.86
N SER A 292 13.61 -6.71 20.75
CA SER A 292 13.77 -7.73 21.81
C SER A 292 13.98 -9.14 21.26
N MET A 293 13.51 -9.41 20.04
CA MET A 293 13.66 -10.67 19.33
C MET A 293 14.86 -10.67 18.36
N GLY A 294 15.66 -9.60 18.35
CA GLY A 294 16.74 -9.41 17.37
C GLY A 294 16.26 -9.15 15.94
N LEU A 295 15.00 -8.77 15.78
CA LEU A 295 14.42 -8.41 14.49
C LEU A 295 14.57 -6.91 14.22
N GLN A 296 14.53 -6.54 12.94
CA GLN A 296 14.50 -5.14 12.54
C GLN A 296 13.18 -4.47 12.96
N ASP A 297 13.25 -3.15 13.13
CA ASP A 297 12.09 -2.29 13.33
C ASP A 297 11.05 -2.51 12.22
N ILE A 298 9.77 -2.58 12.59
CA ILE A 298 8.66 -2.65 11.64
C ILE A 298 8.49 -1.32 10.92
N TYR A 299 8.72 -0.21 11.62
CA TYR A 299 8.59 1.14 11.06
C TYR A 299 9.74 2.06 11.55
N PRO A 300 10.94 1.97 10.96
CA PRO A 300 12.14 2.72 11.38
C PRO A 300 12.25 4.15 10.80
N PHE A 301 11.14 4.84 10.62
CA PHE A 301 11.11 6.15 9.94
C PHE A 301 10.92 7.31 10.91
N VAL A 302 11.64 8.40 10.66
CA VAL A 302 11.51 9.65 11.41
C VAL A 302 10.39 10.48 10.79
N ILE A 303 9.33 10.74 11.57
CA ILE A 303 8.22 11.57 11.12
C ILE A 303 8.39 12.98 11.69
N SER A 304 9.03 13.86 10.91
CA SER A 304 9.14 15.29 11.25
C SER A 304 7.76 15.97 11.20
N PRO A 305 7.64 17.20 11.74
CA PRO A 305 6.41 17.99 11.58
C PRO A 305 5.99 18.21 10.12
N ASN A 306 6.93 18.31 9.18
CA ASN A 306 6.60 18.50 7.76
C ASN A 306 6.14 17.19 7.11
N VAL A 307 6.80 16.08 7.42
CA VAL A 307 6.37 14.74 6.96
C VAL A 307 4.98 14.44 7.52
N ARG A 308 4.72 14.75 8.80
CA ARG A 308 3.39 14.57 9.41
C ARG A 308 2.30 15.34 8.65
N LYS A 309 2.55 16.60 8.26
CA LYS A 309 1.59 17.38 7.45
C LYS A 309 1.28 16.70 6.12
N LYS A 310 2.29 16.16 5.43
CA LYS A 310 2.14 15.41 4.18
C LYS A 310 1.31 14.13 4.37
N LEU A 311 1.57 13.37 5.43
CA LEU A 311 0.80 12.16 5.75
C LEU A 311 -0.68 12.49 5.99
N ILE A 312 -0.97 13.55 6.74
CA ILE A 312 -2.35 14.02 7.02
C ILE A 312 -3.02 14.52 5.74
N PHE A 313 -2.29 15.24 4.88
CA PHE A 313 -2.77 15.68 3.59
C PHE A 313 -3.16 14.49 2.69
N ALA A 314 -2.28 13.49 2.57
CA ALA A 314 -2.54 12.27 1.81
C ALA A 314 -3.75 11.51 2.37
N HIS A 315 -3.86 11.37 3.69
CA HIS A 315 -5.02 10.75 4.34
C HIS A 315 -6.32 11.48 4.01
N GLY A 316 -6.36 12.82 4.11
CA GLY A 316 -7.57 13.60 3.83
C GLY A 316 -8.08 13.46 2.40
N TYR A 317 -7.18 13.51 1.40
CA TYR A 317 -7.57 13.35 0.00
C TYR A 317 -7.93 11.90 -0.37
N LEU A 318 -7.21 10.91 0.17
CA LEU A 318 -7.48 9.51 -0.14
C LEU A 318 -8.71 8.95 0.59
N SER A 319 -8.99 9.38 1.81
CA SER A 319 -10.17 8.92 2.57
C SER A 319 -11.48 9.59 2.16
N GLY A 320 -11.43 10.64 1.33
CA GLY A 320 -12.59 11.46 1.00
C GLY A 320 -13.06 12.38 2.14
N ASN A 321 -12.44 12.29 3.32
CA ASN A 321 -12.68 13.18 4.44
C ASN A 321 -11.97 14.51 4.19
N LYS A 322 -12.67 15.43 3.51
CA LYS A 322 -12.26 16.85 3.43
C LYS A 322 -12.49 17.54 4.79
N SER A 323 -11.91 17.03 5.87
CA SER A 323 -11.87 17.71 7.16
C SER A 323 -10.95 18.93 7.06
N ASN A 324 -11.57 20.11 6.93
CA ASN A 324 -11.05 21.46 7.17
C ASN A 324 -9.52 21.60 7.28
N GLN A 325 -8.85 21.87 6.15
CA GLN A 325 -7.53 22.53 6.13
C GLN A 325 -7.64 24.02 6.52
N GLY A 326 -8.33 24.30 7.63
CA GLY A 326 -8.52 25.62 8.21
C GLY A 326 -8.05 25.62 9.66
N ALA A 327 -6.77 25.90 9.85
CA ALA A 327 -6.12 26.39 11.06
C ALA A 327 -6.83 26.18 12.42
N LYS A 328 -6.32 25.23 13.21
CA LYS A 328 -6.13 25.44 14.66
C LYS A 328 -4.79 24.88 15.08
N SER A 329 -3.76 25.72 15.06
CA SER A 329 -2.60 25.50 15.92
C SER A 329 -3.07 25.65 17.37
N GLN A 330 -3.13 24.55 18.11
CA GLN A 330 -3.04 24.60 19.56
C GLN A 330 -1.83 23.79 20.00
N THR A 331 -0.77 24.55 20.25
CA THR A 331 0.33 24.33 21.17
C THR A 331 0.01 23.36 22.32
N GLY A 332 0.87 22.36 22.51
CA GLY A 332 0.85 21.54 23.73
C GLY A 332 1.71 20.28 23.71
N PHE A 333 2.90 20.29 23.09
CA PHE A 333 3.84 19.17 23.28
C PHE A 333 4.41 19.21 24.69
N ARG A 334 3.92 18.34 25.58
CA ARG A 334 4.62 17.95 26.81
C ARG A 334 5.64 16.89 26.44
N LEU A 335 6.92 17.27 26.51
CA LEU A 335 8.04 16.32 26.56
C LEU A 335 7.87 15.43 27.80
N PHE A 336 7.70 14.13 27.60
CA PHE A 336 8.02 13.14 28.62
C PHE A 336 9.51 12.81 28.53
N ARG A 337 10.17 12.81 29.70
CA ARG A 337 11.52 12.31 29.91
C ARG A 337 11.55 10.79 29.88
#